data_AF-A0A6P0W4D4-F1
#
_entry.id   AF-A0A6P0W4D4-F1
#
_cell.length_a   1.000
_cell.length_b   1.000
_cell.length_c   1.000
_cell.angle_alpha   90.00
_cell.angle_beta   90.00
_cell.angle_gamma   90.00
#
_symmetry.space_group_name_H-M   'P 1'
#
loop_
_entity.id
_entity.type
_entity.pdbx_description
1 polymer ?
#
loop_
_entity_poly.entity_id
_entity_poly.type
_entity_poly.pdbx_seq_one_letter_code
_entity_poly.pdbx_strand_id
1 'polypeptide(L)'
;MIPIVNSMLSIPLPEPIPPLLATATEAEYGPIVLTGVLLTLVVIYITSKLGGELSKRLDLPPVLGELVGGVVVGVSALHLLMFPENGALATDSVIMTILQAIGNLSPEAVTSIFQSQSEVISVLAE
;
A
#
# COMPACT_ATOMS: atom_id res chain seq x y z
N MET A 1 26.40 11.88 65.67
CA MET A 1 27.32 11.37 64.64
C MET A 1 26.47 10.86 63.47
N ILE A 2 26.36 11.69 62.43
CA ILE A 2 25.80 11.44 61.07
C ILE A 2 26.67 10.36 60.36
N PRO A 3 26.28 9.64 59.27
CA PRO A 3 25.13 9.80 58.34
C PRO A 3 24.32 8.50 58.05
N ILE A 4 23.10 8.43 57.50
CA ILE A 4 22.36 9.16 56.44
C ILE A 4 22.79 8.86 54.97
N VAL A 5 23.87 8.13 54.70
CA VAL A 5 24.42 8.07 53.32
C VAL A 5 23.88 6.94 52.41
N ASN A 6 23.12 5.96 52.90
CA ASN A 6 22.83 4.77 52.07
C ASN A 6 21.49 4.77 51.31
N SER A 7 20.78 5.90 51.25
CA SER A 7 19.43 5.97 50.63
C SER A 7 19.33 6.98 49.46
N MET A 8 20.44 7.30 48.78
CA MET A 8 20.48 8.31 47.70
C MET A 8 21.30 7.86 46.48
N LEU A 9 21.20 6.60 46.05
CA LEU A 9 21.91 6.13 44.83
C LEU A 9 21.10 5.22 43.90
N SER A 10 19.78 5.17 44.04
CA SER A 10 18.91 4.63 43.00
C SER A 10 18.53 5.75 42.03
N ILE A 11 19.48 6.24 41.24
CA ILE A 11 19.17 7.03 40.06
C ILE A 11 18.53 6.06 39.06
N PRO A 12 17.24 6.23 38.68
CA PRO A 12 16.69 5.46 37.58
C PRO A 12 17.50 5.81 36.34
N LEU A 13 18.11 4.80 35.70
CA LEU A 13 18.70 4.97 34.38
C LEU A 13 17.62 5.61 33.48
N PRO A 14 17.94 6.64 32.69
CA PRO A 14 16.99 7.17 31.73
C PRO A 14 16.56 6.01 30.83
N GLU A 15 15.25 5.75 30.78
CA GLU A 15 14.69 4.74 29.89
C GLU A 15 15.16 5.02 28.46
N PRO A 16 15.46 3.99 27.66
CA PRO A 16 15.84 4.17 26.27
C PRO A 16 14.74 4.97 25.58
N ILE A 17 15.07 6.18 25.16
CA ILE A 17 14.17 7.03 24.40
C ILE A 17 13.82 6.24 23.13
N PRO A 18 12.54 5.89 22.89
CA PRO A 18 12.18 5.17 21.69
C PRO A 18 12.64 5.99 20.48
N PRO A 19 13.23 5.35 19.45
CA PRO A 19 13.83 6.07 18.34
C PRO A 19 12.76 6.84 17.59
N LEU A 20 12.75 8.16 17.77
CA LEU A 20 11.86 9.11 17.10
C LEU A 20 12.03 9.11 15.56
N LEU A 21 13.07 8.44 15.06
CA LEU A 21 13.35 8.28 13.63
C LEU A 21 12.54 7.15 12.98
N ALA A 22 11.92 6.26 13.75
CA ALA A 22 11.08 5.19 13.20
C ALA A 22 9.79 5.73 12.55
N THR A 23 9.25 6.85 13.05
CA THR A 23 8.03 7.48 12.51
C THR A 23 8.30 8.38 11.29
N ALA A 24 9.55 8.83 11.09
CA ALA A 24 9.89 9.73 10.00
C ALA A 24 9.87 9.04 8.62
N THR A 25 10.23 7.76 8.58
CA THR A 25 10.24 6.95 7.34
C THR A 25 8.83 6.68 6.81
N GLU A 26 7.83 6.53 7.67
CA GLU A 26 6.44 6.26 7.23
C GLU A 26 5.81 7.48 6.54
N ALA A 27 6.11 8.69 7.03
CA ALA A 27 5.61 9.94 6.45
C ALA A 27 6.25 10.27 5.09
N GLU A 28 7.48 9.83 4.84
CA GLU A 28 8.20 10.10 3.59
C GLU A 28 7.59 9.37 2.38
N TYR A 29 6.96 8.21 2.60
CA TYR A 29 6.36 7.42 1.53
C TYR A 29 4.90 7.79 1.21
N GLY A 30 4.26 8.66 1.99
CA GLY A 30 2.85 9.06 1.81
C GLY A 30 2.48 9.45 0.36
N PRO A 31 3.24 10.33 -0.32
CA PRO A 31 2.98 10.69 -1.72
C PRO A 31 3.07 9.51 -2.68
N ILE A 32 3.97 8.56 -2.43
CA ILE A 32 4.18 7.38 -3.28
C ILE A 32 3.05 6.36 -3.06
N VAL A 33 2.61 6.18 -1.83
CA VAL A 33 1.41 5.39 -1.51
C VAL A 33 0.20 5.94 -2.24
N LEU A 34 -0.07 7.26 -2.13
CA LEU A 34 -1.17 7.90 -2.85
C LEU A 34 -1.05 7.76 -4.36
N THR A 35 0.16 7.91 -4.90
CA THR A 35 0.42 7.69 -6.34
C THR A 35 0.04 6.27 -6.74
N GLY A 36 0.41 5.28 -5.93
CA GLY A 36 0.07 3.89 -6.18
C GLY A 36 -1.43 3.58 -6.09
N VAL A 37 -2.13 4.16 -5.11
CA VAL A 37 -3.60 4.07 -5.00
C VAL A 37 -4.26 4.69 -6.22
N LEU A 38 -3.88 5.91 -6.61
CA LEU A 38 -4.46 6.60 -7.77
C LEU A 38 -4.15 5.86 -9.06
N LEU A 39 -2.93 5.36 -9.24
CA LEU A 39 -2.55 4.56 -10.41
C LEU A 39 -3.43 3.31 -10.51
N THR A 40 -3.68 2.65 -9.39
CA THR A 40 -4.60 1.52 -9.31
C THR A 40 -6.01 1.90 -9.75
N LEU A 41 -6.59 2.96 -9.18
CA LEU A 41 -7.95 3.40 -9.52
C LEU A 41 -8.06 3.81 -11.00
N VAL A 42 -7.03 4.43 -11.55
CA VAL A 42 -6.97 4.77 -12.99
C VAL A 42 -6.96 3.50 -13.85
N VAL A 43 -6.18 2.48 -13.48
CA VAL A 43 -6.13 1.21 -14.21
C VAL A 43 -7.48 0.48 -14.15
N ILE A 44 -8.14 0.46 -12.98
CA ILE A 44 -9.49 -0.09 -12.83
C ILE A 44 -10.46 0.68 -13.72
N TYR A 45 -10.46 2.02 -13.66
CA TYR A 45 -11.33 2.87 -14.45
C TYR A 45 -11.17 2.64 -15.95
N ILE A 46 -9.94 2.62 -16.46
CA ILE A 46 -9.65 2.38 -17.88
C ILE A 46 -10.14 1.00 -18.29
N THR A 47 -9.88 -0.03 -17.48
CA THR A 47 -10.28 -1.41 -17.79
C THR A 47 -11.80 -1.56 -17.81
N SER A 48 -12.50 -1.01 -16.80
CA SER A 48 -13.95 -1.00 -16.76
C SER A 48 -14.55 -0.23 -17.94
N LYS A 49 -13.98 0.93 -18.28
CA LYS A 49 -14.47 1.73 -19.41
C LYS A 49 -14.28 1.03 -20.74
N LEU A 50 -13.13 0.40 -20.93
CA LEU A 50 -12.81 -0.35 -22.14
C LEU A 50 -13.69 -1.61 -22.25
N GLY A 51 -13.93 -2.30 -21.15
CA GLY A 51 -14.87 -3.43 -21.07
C GLY A 51 -16.29 -3.03 -21.45
N GLY A 52 -16.81 -1.92 -20.89
CA GLY A 52 -18.14 -1.42 -21.23
C GLY A 52 -18.29 -1.01 -22.70
N GLU A 53 -17.24 -0.43 -23.29
CA GLU A 53 -17.23 -0.09 -24.71
C GLU A 53 -17.14 -1.34 -25.60
N LEU A 54 -16.41 -2.37 -25.18
CA LEU A 54 -16.39 -3.65 -25.88
C LEU A 54 -17.76 -4.36 -25.83
N SER A 55 -18.47 -4.29 -24.70
CA SER A 55 -19.82 -4.85 -24.58
C SER A 55 -20.81 -4.18 -25.53
N LYS A 56 -20.72 -2.85 -25.73
CA LYS A 56 -21.54 -2.16 -26.73
C LYS A 56 -21.31 -2.67 -28.15
N ARG A 57 -20.06 -3.00 -28.48
CA ARG A 57 -19.72 -3.54 -29.82
C ARG A 57 -20.28 -4.94 -30.06
N LEU A 58 -20.65 -5.64 -29.00
CA LEU A 58 -21.24 -6.98 -29.03
C LEU A 58 -22.76 -6.96 -28.79
N ASP A 59 -23.39 -5.78 -28.85
CA ASP A 59 -24.82 -5.57 -28.54
C ASP A 59 -25.24 -6.03 -27.13
N LEU A 60 -24.29 -6.04 -26.18
CA LEU A 60 -24.54 -6.36 -24.78
C LEU A 60 -24.73 -5.08 -23.95
N PRO A 61 -25.46 -5.14 -22.82
CA PRO A 61 -25.53 -4.03 -21.87
C PRO A 61 -24.12 -3.61 -21.42
N PRO A 62 -23.76 -2.31 -21.51
CA PRO A 62 -22.40 -1.84 -21.19
C PRO A 62 -21.95 -2.20 -19.77
N VAL A 63 -22.89 -2.22 -18.83
CA VAL A 63 -22.66 -2.54 -17.41
C VAL A 63 -22.01 -3.92 -17.25
N LEU A 64 -22.34 -4.90 -18.10
CA LEU A 64 -21.73 -6.22 -18.02
C LEU A 64 -20.22 -6.17 -18.32
N GLY A 65 -19.82 -5.40 -19.32
CA GLY A 65 -18.41 -5.20 -19.66
C GLY A 65 -17.67 -4.42 -18.60
N GLU A 66 -18.32 -3.43 -17.99
CA GLU A 66 -17.76 -2.67 -16.87
C GLU A 66 -17.52 -3.59 -15.66
N LEU A 67 -18.48 -4.45 -15.31
CA LEU A 67 -18.32 -5.40 -14.20
C LEU A 67 -17.27 -6.47 -14.49
N VAL A 68 -17.27 -7.06 -15.69
CA VAL A 68 -16.25 -8.06 -16.06
C VAL A 68 -14.86 -7.44 -16.08
N GLY A 69 -14.71 -6.22 -16.62
CA GLY A 69 -13.45 -5.49 -16.59
C GLY A 69 -12.96 -5.24 -15.17
N GLY A 70 -13.83 -4.77 -14.28
CA GLY A 70 -13.52 -4.59 -12.86
C GLY A 70 -13.13 -5.89 -12.15
N VAL A 71 -13.87 -6.98 -12.37
CA VAL A 71 -13.60 -8.30 -11.76
C VAL A 71 -12.28 -8.86 -12.24
N VAL A 72 -11.97 -8.80 -13.54
CA VAL A 72 -10.69 -9.29 -14.10
C VAL A 72 -9.49 -8.58 -13.44
N VAL A 73 -9.60 -7.28 -13.18
CA VAL A 73 -8.56 -6.54 -12.45
C VAL A 73 -8.56 -6.90 -10.97
N GLY A 74 -9.74 -6.99 -10.34
CA GLY A 74 -9.92 -7.19 -8.91
C GLY A 74 -9.56 -8.58 -8.40
N VAL A 75 -9.79 -9.65 -9.17
CA VAL A 75 -9.36 -11.01 -8.80
C VAL A 75 -7.86 -11.26 -9.03
N SER A 76 -7.09 -10.19 -9.27
CA SER A 76 -5.67 -10.26 -9.58
C SER A 76 -5.35 -11.11 -10.81
N ALA A 77 -6.29 -11.34 -11.73
CA ALA A 77 -6.05 -12.20 -12.91
C ALA A 77 -4.93 -11.65 -13.81
N LEU A 78 -4.76 -10.32 -13.80
CA LEU A 78 -3.68 -9.61 -14.49
C LEU A 78 -2.46 -9.31 -13.59
N HIS A 79 -2.44 -9.77 -12.33
CA HIS A 79 -1.42 -9.45 -11.32
C HIS A 79 -1.15 -7.94 -11.16
N LEU A 80 -2.13 -7.10 -11.52
CA LEU A 80 -2.04 -5.65 -11.44
C LEU A 80 -2.16 -5.16 -10.01
N LEU A 81 -3.10 -5.76 -9.30
CA LEU A 81 -3.35 -5.58 -7.89
C LEU A 81 -3.11 -6.91 -7.21
N MET A 82 -2.25 -6.90 -6.22
CA MET A 82 -1.99 -8.06 -5.39
C MET A 82 -2.04 -7.56 -3.96
N PHE A 83 -2.67 -8.31 -3.08
CA PHE A 83 -2.82 -7.92 -1.70
C PHE A 83 -1.91 -8.77 -0.81
N PRO A 84 -1.27 -8.18 0.22
CA PRO A 84 -0.38 -8.90 1.13
C PRO A 84 -1.11 -10.01 1.90
N GLU A 85 -2.42 -9.89 2.08
CA GLU A 85 -3.27 -10.89 2.73
C GLU A 85 -3.32 -12.24 2.00
N ASN A 86 -3.02 -12.28 0.70
CA ASN A 86 -2.96 -13.51 -0.10
C ASN A 86 -1.58 -14.19 -0.09
N GLY A 87 -0.66 -13.74 0.78
CA GLY A 87 0.70 -14.28 0.88
C GLY A 87 1.63 -13.87 -0.27
N ALA A 88 1.23 -12.87 -1.04
CA ALA A 88 1.96 -12.43 -2.22
C ALA A 88 3.00 -11.36 -1.92
N LEU A 89 4.08 -11.36 -2.69
CA LEU A 89 5.17 -10.42 -2.51
C LEU A 89 4.91 -9.15 -3.32
N ALA A 90 5.46 -8.02 -2.86
CA ALA A 90 5.36 -6.75 -3.57
C ALA A 90 5.89 -6.82 -5.01
N THR A 91 6.82 -7.74 -5.29
CA THR A 91 7.38 -8.00 -6.63
C THR A 91 6.39 -8.66 -7.59
N ASP A 92 5.33 -9.29 -7.08
CA ASP A 92 4.28 -9.91 -7.89
C ASP A 92 3.25 -8.90 -8.41
N SER A 93 3.32 -7.65 -7.94
CA SER A 93 2.47 -6.54 -8.41
C SER A 93 3.16 -5.73 -9.50
N VAL A 94 2.53 -5.65 -10.66
CA VAL A 94 2.99 -4.79 -11.77
C VAL A 94 2.99 -3.32 -11.36
N ILE A 95 1.99 -2.87 -10.60
CA ILE A 95 1.91 -1.49 -10.10
C ILE A 95 3.09 -1.18 -9.19
N MET A 96 3.47 -2.12 -8.34
CA MET A 96 4.59 -1.91 -7.42
C MET A 96 5.94 -1.91 -8.14
N THR A 97 6.08 -2.71 -9.19
CA THR A 97 7.26 -2.66 -10.09
C THR A 97 7.37 -1.31 -10.78
N ILE A 98 6.24 -0.74 -11.24
CA ILE A 98 6.19 0.59 -11.84
C ILE A 98 6.57 1.67 -10.82
N LEU A 99 6.05 1.60 -9.59
CA LEU A 99 6.40 2.54 -8.52
C LEU A 99 7.88 2.44 -8.13
N GLN A 100 8.43 1.23 -8.07
CA GLN A 100 9.86 1.03 -7.82
C GLN A 100 10.71 1.67 -8.92
N ALA A 101 10.31 1.51 -10.19
CA ALA A 101 11.02 2.09 -11.32
C ALA A 101 10.94 3.63 -11.35
N ILE A 102 9.78 4.22 -11.00
CA ILE A 102 9.58 5.67 -11.00
C ILE A 102 10.24 6.33 -9.76
N GLY A 103 10.17 5.67 -8.61
CA GLY A 103 10.65 6.20 -7.33
C GLY A 103 12.06 5.76 -6.93
N ASN A 104 12.72 4.93 -7.73
CA ASN A 104 14.03 4.32 -7.43
C ASN A 104 14.12 3.74 -6.00
N LEU A 105 13.05 3.03 -5.60
CA LEU A 105 12.78 2.62 -4.22
C LEU A 105 13.64 1.43 -3.77
N SER A 106 14.06 1.43 -2.51
CA SER A 106 14.68 0.25 -1.89
C SER A 106 13.67 -0.89 -1.70
N PRO A 107 14.10 -2.16 -1.61
CA PRO A 107 13.20 -3.30 -1.40
C PRO A 107 12.37 -3.20 -0.10
N GLU A 108 12.94 -2.59 0.94
CA GLU A 108 12.24 -2.36 2.21
C GLU A 108 11.13 -1.32 2.06
N ALA A 109 11.40 -0.21 1.36
CA ALA A 109 10.42 0.83 1.07
C ALA A 109 9.25 0.29 0.23
N VAL A 110 9.55 -0.56 -0.75
CA VAL A 110 8.54 -1.21 -1.59
C VAL A 110 7.58 -2.06 -0.76
N THR A 111 8.09 -2.80 0.23
CA THR A 111 7.24 -3.61 1.11
C THR A 111 6.35 -2.75 2.00
N SER A 112 6.89 -1.66 2.55
CA SER A 112 6.13 -0.72 3.39
C SER A 112 5.02 -0.01 2.61
N ILE A 113 5.32 0.46 1.39
CA ILE A 113 4.34 1.13 0.53
C ILE A 113 3.23 0.15 0.11
N PHE A 114 3.60 -1.09 -0.21
CA PHE A 114 2.65 -2.13 -0.61
C PHE A 114 1.64 -2.43 0.51
N GLN A 115 2.09 -2.52 1.77
CA GLN A 115 1.22 -2.70 2.93
C GLN A 115 0.27 -1.51 3.11
N SER A 116 0.81 -0.28 3.10
CA SER A 116 0.00 0.93 3.30
C SER A 116 -1.00 1.17 2.17
N GLN A 117 -0.61 0.92 0.91
CA GLN A 117 -1.51 1.01 -0.24
C GLN A 117 -2.69 0.04 -0.12
N SER A 118 -2.42 -1.18 0.34
CA SER A 118 -3.44 -2.23 0.48
C SER A 118 -4.48 -1.86 1.52
N GLU A 119 -4.06 -1.30 2.65
CA GLU A 119 -4.96 -0.76 3.68
C GLU A 119 -5.88 0.33 3.11
N VAL A 120 -5.31 1.31 2.40
CA VAL A 120 -6.09 2.41 1.81
C VAL A 120 -7.09 1.91 0.78
N ILE A 121 -6.70 0.97 -0.08
CA ILE A 121 -7.61 0.37 -1.07
C ILE A 121 -8.72 -0.42 -0.36
N SER A 122 -8.40 -1.14 0.71
CA SER A 122 -9.41 -1.86 1.51
C SER A 122 -10.45 -0.91 2.09
N VAL A 123 -10.04 0.24 2.64
CA VAL A 123 -10.96 1.27 3.15
C VAL A 123 -11.79 1.90 2.02
N LEU A 124 -11.22 2.08 0.84
CA LEU A 124 -11.94 2.59 -0.35
C LEU A 124 -12.93 1.57 -0.94
N ALA A 125 -12.79 0.29 -0.59
CA ALA A 125 -13.61 -0.81 -1.10
C ALA A 125 -14.79 -1.18 -0.19
N GLU A 126 -14.82 -0.68 1.05
CA GLU A 126 -16.00 -0.72 1.95
C GLU A 126 -17.09 0.25 1.49
#